data_AF-A0A6P2FTS3-F1
#
_entry.id   AF-A0A6P2FTS3-F1
#
_cell.length_a   1.000
_cell.length_b   1.000
_cell.length_c   1.000
_cell.angle_alpha   90.00
_cell.angle_beta   90.00
_cell.angle_gamma   90.00
#
_symmetry.space_group_name_H-M   'P 1'
#
loop_
_entity.id
_entity.type
_entity.pdbx_description
1 polymer ?
#
loop_
_entity_poly.entity_id
_entity_poly.type
_entity_poly.pdbx_seq_one_letter_code
_entity_poly.pdbx_strand_id
1 'polypeptide(L)'
;MAAFDPDIQAMLDERARTMAAFTADHRPLALYALYRADLQMPTGKLAAQCGHAFDLAHDRAKLERPEITAQYRGSGNGTKLVMYGKNVGQLIRAYREAKAAGLPCELIIDRGHILLPHFTGKPIITAVGIGPAYKDEVANITKRFTLAR
;
A
#
# COMPACT_ATOMS: atom_id res chain seq x y z
N MET A 1 -20.82 24.44 9.46
CA MET A 1 -20.38 23.50 8.42
C MET A 1 -21.55 23.31 7.47
N ALA A 2 -21.36 23.46 6.16
CA ALA A 2 -22.42 23.16 5.20
C ALA A 2 -22.73 21.65 5.26
N ALA A 3 -24.01 21.30 5.33
CA ALA A 3 -24.44 19.89 5.23
C ALA A 3 -24.08 19.36 3.83
N PHE A 4 -23.61 18.12 3.76
CA PHE A 4 -23.40 17.45 2.47
C PHE A 4 -24.74 17.23 1.75
N ASP A 5 -24.70 17.12 0.43
CA ASP A 5 -25.85 16.67 -0.35
C ASP A 5 -26.36 15.31 0.14
N PRO A 6 -27.69 15.04 0.11
CA PRO A 6 -28.26 13.79 0.62
C PRO A 6 -27.62 12.52 0.08
N ASP A 7 -27.19 12.49 -1.19
CA ASP A 7 -26.55 11.30 -1.78
C ASP A 7 -25.18 11.06 -1.14
N ILE A 8 -24.40 12.12 -0.95
CA ILE A 8 -23.11 12.06 -0.26
C ILE A 8 -23.30 11.65 1.20
N GLN A 9 -24.33 12.19 1.87
CA GLN A 9 -24.63 11.83 3.25
C GLN A 9 -25.00 10.35 3.38
N ALA A 10 -25.82 9.81 2.46
CA ALA A 10 -26.17 8.39 2.43
C ALA A 10 -24.93 7.50 2.25
N MET A 11 -24.00 7.87 1.37
CA MET A 11 -22.73 7.16 1.19
C MET A 11 -21.87 7.17 2.46
N LEU A 12 -21.80 8.29 3.17
CA LEU A 12 -21.09 8.41 4.45
C LEU A 12 -21.72 7.52 5.53
N ASP A 13 -23.05 7.50 5.60
CA ASP A 13 -23.80 6.71 6.58
C ASP A 13 -23.71 5.20 6.31
N GLU A 14 -23.73 4.78 5.04
CA GLU A 14 -23.41 3.41 4.64
C GLU A 14 -21.98 3.02 5.05
N ARG A 15 -21.03 3.93 4.86
CA ARG A 15 -19.63 3.68 5.21
C ARG A 15 -19.43 3.52 6.73
N ALA A 16 -20.12 4.32 7.53
CA ALA A 16 -20.07 4.20 8.99
C ALA A 16 -20.62 2.85 9.47
N ARG A 17 -21.69 2.35 8.85
CA ARG A 17 -22.32 1.05 9.20
C ARG A 17 -21.42 -0.14 8.90
N THR A 18 -20.72 -0.14 7.77
CA THR A 18 -19.84 -1.25 7.35
C THR A 18 -18.59 -1.40 8.22
N MET A 19 -18.18 -0.36 8.96
CA MET A 19 -17.02 -0.43 9.87
C MET A 19 -17.30 -1.12 11.21
N ALA A 20 -18.56 -1.34 11.58
CA ALA A 20 -18.96 -1.88 12.89
C ALA A 20 -18.88 -3.42 13.01
N ALA A 21 -18.53 -4.13 11.94
CA ALA A 21 -18.61 -5.60 11.87
C ALA A 21 -17.28 -6.34 12.16
N PHE A 22 -16.43 -5.82 13.04
CA PHE A 22 -15.20 -6.52 13.45
C PHE A 22 -15.44 -7.46 14.64
N THR A 23 -15.27 -8.76 14.41
CA THR A 23 -15.32 -9.80 15.45
C THR A 23 -13.94 -10.06 16.06
N ALA A 24 -13.90 -10.68 17.25
CA ALA A 24 -12.64 -10.97 17.97
C ALA A 24 -11.72 -11.95 17.23
N ASP A 25 -12.25 -12.80 16.36
CA ASP A 25 -11.49 -13.81 15.58
C ASP A 25 -10.89 -13.24 14.27
N HIS A 26 -10.97 -11.93 14.07
CA HIS A 26 -10.50 -11.31 12.83
C HIS A 26 -8.97 -11.28 12.73
N ARG A 27 -8.39 -12.14 11.88
CA ARG A 27 -6.99 -12.05 11.48
C ARG A 27 -6.81 -10.88 10.48
N PRO A 28 -6.12 -9.80 10.84
CA PRO A 28 -6.15 -8.56 10.07
C PRO A 28 -5.37 -8.67 8.75
N LEU A 29 -6.02 -8.26 7.66
CA LEU A 29 -5.41 -8.10 6.34
C LEU A 29 -5.04 -6.64 6.08
N ALA A 30 -3.91 -6.41 5.42
CA ALA A 30 -3.52 -5.08 4.98
C ALA A 30 -2.75 -5.12 3.66
N LEU A 31 -2.80 -4.00 2.94
CA LEU A 31 -2.01 -3.72 1.77
C LEU A 31 -1.00 -2.61 2.10
N TYR A 32 0.24 -2.78 1.69
CA TYR A 32 1.36 -1.92 2.11
C TYR A 32 1.99 -1.23 0.91
N ALA A 33 2.32 0.05 1.06
CA ALA A 33 3.20 0.79 0.17
C ALA A 33 4.42 1.22 0.99
N LEU A 34 5.60 0.71 0.63
CA LEU A 34 6.87 1.06 1.28
C LEU A 34 7.68 1.95 0.35
N TYR A 35 7.87 3.23 0.69
CA TYR A 35 8.69 4.15 -0.11
C TYR A 35 10.07 4.36 0.52
N ARG A 36 11.03 4.88 -0.25
CA ARG A 36 12.36 5.27 0.26
C ARG A 36 12.42 6.76 0.57
N ALA A 37 12.74 7.10 1.82
CA ALA A 37 12.70 8.47 2.35
C ALA A 37 13.82 9.38 1.82
N ASP A 38 14.94 8.79 1.40
CA ASP A 38 16.10 9.53 0.87
C ASP A 38 15.84 10.25 -0.46
N LEU A 39 14.77 9.92 -1.18
CA LEU A 39 14.36 10.67 -2.37
C LEU A 39 13.66 11.99 -2.06
N GLN A 40 13.26 12.22 -0.80
CA GLN A 40 12.54 13.42 -0.34
C GLN A 40 11.44 13.86 -1.32
N MET A 41 10.66 12.87 -1.80
CA MET A 41 9.64 13.12 -2.81
C MET A 41 8.63 14.17 -2.33
N PRO A 42 8.31 15.20 -3.12
CA PRO A 42 7.21 16.11 -2.81
C PRO A 42 5.90 15.33 -2.65
N THR A 43 4.99 15.86 -1.83
CA THR A 43 3.76 15.16 -1.41
C THR A 43 2.97 14.58 -2.58
N GLY A 44 2.82 15.32 -3.69
CA GLY A 44 2.12 14.84 -4.89
C GLY A 44 2.82 13.64 -5.55
N LYS A 45 4.15 13.68 -5.68
CA LYS A 45 4.92 12.57 -6.25
C LYS A 45 4.89 11.36 -5.32
N LEU A 46 5.07 11.57 -4.02
CA LEU A 46 5.01 10.51 -3.01
C LEU A 46 3.65 9.80 -3.04
N ALA A 47 2.56 10.57 -3.05
CA ALA A 47 1.20 10.04 -3.12
C ALA A 47 0.98 9.19 -4.39
N ALA A 48 1.42 9.69 -5.55
CA ALA A 48 1.33 8.96 -6.82
C ALA A 48 2.11 7.63 -6.79
N GLN A 49 3.35 7.64 -6.28
CA GLN A 49 4.16 6.42 -6.19
C GLN A 49 3.59 5.40 -5.19
N CYS A 50 3.00 5.86 -4.08
CA CYS A 50 2.29 4.98 -3.15
C CYS A 50 1.00 4.43 -3.78
N GLY A 51 0.28 5.23 -4.57
CA GLY A 51 -0.86 4.80 -5.37
C GLY A 51 -0.50 3.65 -6.31
N HIS A 52 0.58 3.79 -7.08
CA HIS A 52 1.10 2.72 -7.95
C HIS A 52 1.50 1.47 -7.15
N ALA A 53 2.15 1.64 -6.00
CA ALA A 53 2.50 0.52 -5.12
C ALA A 53 1.28 -0.27 -4.67
N PHE A 54 0.22 0.43 -4.23
CA PHE A 54 -1.03 -0.22 -3.84
C PHE A 54 -1.70 -0.93 -5.01
N ASP A 55 -1.84 -0.26 -6.14
CA ASP A 55 -2.59 -0.77 -7.29
C ASP A 55 -1.95 -2.04 -7.86
N LEU A 56 -0.66 -1.98 -8.16
CA LEU A 56 0.03 -3.11 -8.79
C LEU A 56 0.22 -4.31 -7.85
N ALA A 57 0.44 -4.08 -6.55
CA ALA A 57 0.50 -5.19 -5.60
C ALA A 57 -0.88 -5.86 -5.43
N HIS A 58 -1.95 -5.07 -5.41
CA HIS A 58 -3.31 -5.61 -5.36
C HIS A 58 -3.68 -6.36 -6.64
N ASP A 59 -3.29 -5.88 -7.82
CA ASP A 59 -3.47 -6.62 -9.08
C ASP A 59 -2.69 -7.93 -9.08
N ARG A 60 -1.47 -7.93 -8.54
CA ARG A 60 -0.70 -9.16 -8.33
C ARG A 60 -1.45 -10.12 -7.40
N ALA A 61 -2.01 -9.61 -6.32
CA ALA A 61 -2.74 -10.43 -5.35
C ALA A 61 -4.03 -11.03 -5.91
N LYS A 62 -4.74 -10.34 -6.81
CA LYS A 62 -5.91 -10.92 -7.52
C LYS A 62 -5.52 -12.19 -8.29
N LEU A 63 -4.32 -12.23 -8.84
CA LEU A 63 -3.81 -13.36 -9.62
C LEU A 63 -3.22 -14.45 -8.72
N GLU A 64 -2.43 -14.06 -7.71
CA GLU A 64 -1.66 -15.01 -6.88
C GLU A 64 -2.45 -15.53 -5.66
N ARG A 65 -3.36 -14.73 -5.08
CA ARG A 65 -4.14 -15.04 -3.86
C ARG A 65 -5.59 -14.49 -3.97
N PRO A 66 -6.41 -14.95 -4.92
CA PRO A 66 -7.75 -14.39 -5.17
C PRO A 66 -8.69 -14.46 -3.96
N GLU A 67 -8.69 -15.57 -3.23
CA GLU A 67 -9.54 -15.77 -2.04
C GLU A 67 -9.22 -14.76 -0.93
N ILE A 68 -7.94 -14.57 -0.65
CA ILE A 68 -7.47 -13.61 0.36
C ILE A 68 -7.71 -12.17 -0.09
N THR A 69 -7.58 -11.90 -1.40
CA THR A 69 -7.89 -10.59 -1.97
C THR A 69 -9.38 -10.26 -1.85
N ALA A 70 -10.25 -11.25 -2.06
CA ALA A 70 -11.70 -11.09 -1.85
C ALA A 70 -12.01 -10.83 -0.37
N GLN A 71 -11.41 -11.59 0.55
CA GLN A 71 -11.56 -11.39 2.00
C GLN A 71 -11.04 -10.03 2.47
N TYR A 72 -9.92 -9.55 1.92
CA TYR A 72 -9.35 -8.24 2.24
C TYR A 72 -10.32 -7.10 1.94
N ARG A 73 -11.09 -7.20 0.86
CA ARG A 73 -12.14 -6.22 0.58
C ARG A 73 -13.31 -6.39 1.55
N GLY A 74 -13.76 -7.62 1.80
CA GLY A 74 -14.92 -7.87 2.66
C GLY A 74 -16.10 -6.97 2.26
N SER A 75 -16.75 -6.32 3.25
CA SER A 75 -17.75 -5.26 3.05
C SER A 75 -17.17 -3.83 2.99
N GLY A 76 -15.85 -3.69 3.00
CA GLY A 76 -15.14 -2.41 3.14
C GLY A 76 -14.08 -2.14 2.05
N ASN A 77 -13.18 -1.18 2.30
CA ASN A 77 -12.13 -0.80 1.31
C ASN A 77 -10.76 -1.45 1.62
N GLY A 78 -10.70 -2.29 2.67
CA GLY A 78 -9.48 -2.86 3.22
C GLY A 78 -8.52 -1.82 3.83
N THR A 79 -7.66 -2.25 4.75
CA THR A 79 -6.63 -1.38 5.34
C THR A 79 -5.44 -1.19 4.40
N LYS A 80 -5.10 0.06 4.08
CA LYS A 80 -3.89 0.43 3.34
C LYS A 80 -2.93 1.17 4.26
N LEU A 81 -1.66 0.78 4.27
CA LEU A 81 -0.63 1.36 5.13
C LEU A 81 0.52 1.88 4.29
N VAL A 82 0.84 3.16 4.43
CA VAL A 82 2.05 3.76 3.85
C VAL A 82 3.15 3.72 4.90
N MET A 83 4.29 3.16 4.55
CA MET A 83 5.47 3.11 5.42
C MET A 83 6.70 3.54 4.63
N TYR A 84 7.79 3.84 5.34
CA TYR A 84 9.02 4.25 4.70
C TYR A 84 10.26 3.56 5.24
N GLY A 85 11.20 3.36 4.33
CA GLY A 85 12.55 2.89 4.59
C GLY A 85 13.56 3.99 4.27
N LYS A 86 14.81 3.80 4.68
CA LYS A 86 15.88 4.78 4.55
C LYS A 86 16.40 4.93 3.12
N ASN A 87 16.42 3.86 2.33
CA ASN A 87 17.05 3.83 1.01
C ASN A 87 16.54 2.69 0.12
N VAL A 88 16.98 2.65 -1.14
CA VAL A 88 16.61 1.59 -2.10
C VAL A 88 16.99 0.18 -1.66
N GLY A 89 18.09 0.02 -0.92
CA GLY A 89 18.53 -1.28 -0.44
C GLY A 89 17.48 -1.94 0.46
N GLN A 90 16.80 -1.16 1.30
CA GLN A 90 15.69 -1.66 2.11
C GLN A 90 14.49 -2.10 1.27
N LEU A 91 14.14 -1.34 0.22
CA LEU A 91 13.03 -1.68 -0.69
C LEU A 91 13.32 -2.97 -1.46
N ILE A 92 14.51 -3.08 -2.05
CA ILE A 92 14.93 -4.29 -2.78
C ILE A 92 14.91 -5.51 -1.85
N ARG A 93 15.40 -5.35 -0.61
CA ARG A 93 15.36 -6.41 0.39
C ARG A 93 13.92 -6.82 0.71
N ALA A 94 13.03 -5.86 0.97
CA ALA A 94 11.63 -6.14 1.26
C ALA A 94 10.93 -6.86 0.10
N TYR A 95 11.16 -6.44 -1.14
CA TYR A 95 10.65 -7.12 -2.33
C TYR A 95 11.11 -8.58 -2.41
N ARG A 96 12.41 -8.83 -2.21
CA ARG A 96 12.97 -10.20 -2.25
C ARG A 96 12.42 -11.08 -1.14
N GLU A 97 12.33 -10.56 0.08
CA GLU A 97 11.76 -11.29 1.22
C GLU A 97 10.27 -11.58 1.01
N ALA A 98 9.50 -10.64 0.47
CA ALA A 98 8.08 -10.84 0.15
C ALA A 98 7.89 -11.90 -0.94
N LYS A 99 8.66 -11.82 -2.04
CA LYS A 99 8.65 -12.84 -3.09
C LYS A 99 9.02 -14.23 -2.57
N ALA A 100 10.07 -14.32 -1.74
CA ALA A 100 10.50 -15.59 -1.15
C ALA A 100 9.45 -16.19 -0.20
N ALA A 101 8.67 -15.35 0.48
CA ALA A 101 7.57 -15.77 1.34
C ALA A 101 6.25 -16.06 0.59
N GLY A 102 6.24 -15.99 -0.75
CA GLY A 102 5.02 -16.19 -1.55
C GLY A 102 3.98 -15.08 -1.38
N LEU A 103 4.40 -13.89 -0.95
CA LEU A 103 3.52 -12.74 -0.76
C LEU A 103 3.40 -11.93 -2.05
N PRO A 104 2.17 -11.54 -2.46
CA PRO A 104 1.98 -10.65 -3.59
C PRO A 104 2.72 -9.35 -3.37
N CYS A 105 3.56 -8.96 -4.33
CA CYS A 105 4.33 -7.72 -4.23
C CYS A 105 4.80 -7.25 -5.60
N GLU A 106 5.06 -5.95 -5.71
CA GLU A 106 5.52 -5.32 -6.94
C GLU A 106 6.48 -4.16 -6.64
N LEU A 107 7.55 -4.04 -7.43
CA LEU A 107 8.53 -2.96 -7.34
C LEU A 107 8.11 -1.79 -8.24
N ILE A 108 8.05 -0.59 -7.70
CA ILE A 108 7.65 0.60 -8.45
C ILE A 108 8.88 1.29 -9.01
N ILE A 109 8.89 1.40 -10.34
CA ILE A 109 9.96 2.02 -11.13
C ILE A 109 9.35 3.21 -11.88
N ASP A 110 9.70 4.42 -11.43
CA ASP A 110 9.33 5.65 -12.11
C ASP A 110 10.26 5.90 -13.29
N ARG A 111 9.72 6.39 -14.41
CA ARG A 111 10.49 6.79 -15.60
C ARG A 111 9.79 7.93 -16.33
N GLY A 112 10.56 8.75 -17.04
CA GLY A 112 10.04 9.80 -17.93
C GLY A 112 9.57 11.10 -17.25
N HIS A 113 9.34 11.11 -15.93
CA HIS A 113 9.08 12.34 -15.19
C HIS A 113 10.38 12.96 -14.67
N ILE A 114 10.58 14.26 -14.91
CA ILE A 114 11.77 14.99 -14.46
C ILE A 114 11.40 15.86 -13.26
N LEU A 115 12.06 15.60 -12.14
CA LEU A 115 11.97 16.33 -10.88
C LEU A 115 13.32 16.19 -10.15
N LEU A 116 14.20 17.15 -10.43
CA LEU A 116 15.56 17.14 -9.92
C LEU A 116 15.60 17.31 -8.38
N PRO A 117 16.64 16.80 -7.70
CA PRO A 117 17.83 16.15 -8.28
C PRO A 117 17.66 14.65 -8.59
N HIS A 118 16.64 14.00 -8.03
CA HIS A 118 16.57 12.54 -8.03
C HIS A 118 15.84 11.93 -9.24
N PHE A 119 14.84 12.61 -9.79
CA PHE A 119 14.11 12.15 -10.95
C PHE A 119 14.67 12.83 -12.19
N THR A 120 15.58 12.13 -12.87
CA THR A 120 16.28 12.65 -14.07
C THR A 120 15.62 12.19 -15.37
N GLY A 121 14.45 11.55 -15.29
CA GLY A 121 13.81 10.85 -16.40
C GLY A 121 14.31 9.40 -16.61
N LYS A 122 15.47 9.04 -16.05
CA LYS A 122 15.97 7.65 -16.04
C LYS A 122 15.16 6.78 -15.08
N PRO A 123 15.09 5.44 -15.30
CA PRO A 123 14.41 4.53 -14.40
C PRO A 123 14.94 4.62 -12.97
N ILE A 124 14.03 4.77 -12.01
CA ILE A 124 14.36 4.85 -10.58
C ILE A 124 13.35 4.09 -9.73
N ILE A 125 13.85 3.26 -8.81
CA ILE A 125 13.01 2.57 -7.83
C ILE A 125 12.56 3.58 -6.77
N THR A 126 11.25 3.70 -6.59
CA THR A 126 10.61 4.68 -5.70
C THR A 126 9.90 4.03 -4.52
N ALA A 127 9.22 2.91 -4.75
CA ALA A 127 8.43 2.21 -3.76
C ALA A 127 8.36 0.70 -4.03
N VAL A 128 7.83 -0.06 -3.07
CA VAL A 128 7.38 -1.45 -3.24
C VAL A 128 6.00 -1.60 -2.63
N GLY A 129 5.10 -2.26 -3.36
CA GLY A 129 3.80 -2.68 -2.86
C GLY A 129 3.87 -4.11 -2.32
N ILE A 130 3.19 -4.40 -1.22
CA ILE A 130 3.07 -5.76 -0.66
C ILE A 130 1.63 -6.01 -0.22
N GLY A 131 1.06 -7.16 -0.62
CA GLY A 131 -0.24 -7.65 -0.21
C GLY A 131 -1.36 -7.39 -1.23
N PRO A 132 -2.64 -7.46 -0.80
CA PRO A 132 -3.07 -7.72 0.57
C PRO A 132 -2.53 -9.03 1.14
N ALA A 133 -2.12 -8.98 2.39
CA ALA A 133 -1.60 -10.11 3.14
C ALA A 133 -1.93 -9.93 4.63
N TYR A 134 -1.89 -11.03 5.38
CA TYR A 134 -2.16 -10.96 6.80
C TYR A 134 -1.02 -10.22 7.52
N LYS A 135 -1.34 -9.39 8.51
CA LYS A 135 -0.34 -8.53 9.16
C LYS A 135 0.82 -9.32 9.76
N ASP A 136 0.56 -10.52 10.25
CA ASP A 136 1.55 -11.44 10.81
C ASP A 136 2.51 -12.02 9.74
N GLU A 137 2.02 -12.33 8.54
CA GLU A 137 2.84 -12.78 7.39
C GLU A 137 3.87 -11.73 6.99
N VAL A 138 3.46 -10.45 6.99
CA VAL A 138 4.32 -9.35 6.53
C VAL A 138 5.17 -8.75 7.66
N ALA A 139 4.86 -9.04 8.93
CA ALA A 139 5.48 -8.40 10.10
C ALA A 139 7.02 -8.47 10.11
N ASN A 140 7.60 -9.59 9.67
CA ASN A 140 9.05 -9.76 9.61
C ASN A 140 9.75 -8.83 8.61
N ILE A 141 9.02 -8.39 7.58
CA ILE A 141 9.48 -7.44 6.57
C ILE A 141 9.25 -6.02 7.07
N THR A 142 8.01 -5.70 7.47
CA THR A 142 7.57 -4.34 7.79
C THR A 142 8.10 -3.81 9.12
N LYS A 143 8.52 -4.66 10.07
CA LYS A 143 9.13 -4.22 11.35
C LYS A 143 10.38 -3.35 11.21
N ARG A 144 10.99 -3.31 10.01
CA ARG A 144 12.18 -2.49 9.70
C ARG A 144 11.83 -1.14 9.05
N PHE A 145 10.54 -0.90 8.83
CA PHE A 145 9.99 0.29 8.21
C PHE A 145 9.21 1.09 9.25
N THR A 146 9.13 2.40 9.04
CA THR A 146 8.37 3.28 9.92
C THR A 146 7.04 3.61 9.25
N LEU A 147 5.94 3.54 10.01
CA LEU A 147 4.64 4.01 9.53
C LEU A 147 4.70 5.51 9.23
N ALA A 148 4.27 5.92 8.04
CA ALA A 148 4.17 7.34 7.69
C ALA A 148 3.06 7.99 8.52
N ARG A 149 3.34 9.16 9.11
CA ARG A 149 2.43 9.94 9.95
C ARG A 149 2.23 11.33 9.36
#